data_AF-A0A7R9RWQ2-F1
#
_entry.id   AF-A0A7R9RWQ2-F1
#
_cell.length_a   1.000
_cell.length_b   1.000
_cell.length_c   1.000
_cell.angle_alpha   90.00
_cell.angle_beta   90.00
_cell.angle_gamma   90.00
#
_symmetry.space_group_name_H-M   'P 1'
#
loop_
_entity.id
_entity.type
_entity.pdbx_description
1 polymer ?
#
loop_
_entity_poly.entity_id
_entity_poly.type
_entity_poly.pdbx_seq_one_letter_code
_entity_poly.pdbx_strand_id
1 'polypeptide(L)'
;YYSNPSCRYVAFNSGQNRYKFTIPVDACGSETDTTGPQKAMENTIVFQMDPTVQEIWDTAKKLTCLWSGKIQKEVKFNPFSVGRLEVQSLEVSGDAIDCWMDIKRGDYPQVYSIEDTLKIGEPLTVLIYLKDEEKRFDVRVKDCWAFDNEEFEDPSTTKLQLTGTDGCPLKLKLMDFWQRTYQTGDSGAT
;
A
#
# COMPACT_ATOMS: atom_id res chain seq x y z
N TYR A 1 -1.76 4.35 -34.52
CA TYR A 1 -1.03 3.67 -33.43
C TYR A 1 -1.08 2.16 -33.57
N TYR A 2 -2.25 1.55 -33.84
CA TYR A 2 -2.37 0.10 -34.10
C TYR A 2 -1.48 -0.45 -35.24
N SER A 3 -1.14 0.38 -36.23
CA SER A 3 -0.25 0.02 -37.35
C SER A 3 1.20 0.48 -37.18
N ASN A 4 1.57 1.02 -36.01
CA ASN A 4 2.94 1.46 -35.75
C ASN A 4 3.84 0.23 -35.52
N PRO A 5 4.88 0.00 -36.34
CA PRO A 5 5.80 -1.13 -36.17
C PRO A 5 6.47 -1.14 -34.80
N SER A 6 6.74 0.03 -34.21
CA SER A 6 7.36 0.15 -32.89
C SER A 6 6.47 -0.31 -31.74
N CYS A 7 5.17 -0.52 -32.00
CA CYS A 7 4.19 -1.02 -31.03
C CYS A 7 3.78 -2.48 -31.31
N ARG A 8 4.53 -3.18 -32.17
CA ARG A 8 4.37 -4.60 -32.44
C ARG A 8 5.34 -5.39 -31.56
N TYR A 9 4.81 -6.01 -30.50
CA TYR A 9 5.63 -6.71 -29.52
C TYR A 9 5.97 -8.16 -29.88
N VAL A 10 5.18 -8.78 -30.77
CA VAL A 10 5.35 -10.17 -31.18
C VAL A 10 5.39 -10.28 -32.70
N ALA A 11 6.45 -10.91 -33.20
CA ALA A 11 6.59 -11.21 -34.63
C ALA A 11 5.74 -12.43 -35.01
N PHE A 12 5.24 -12.42 -36.25
CA PHE A 12 4.55 -13.57 -36.83
C PHE A 12 5.47 -14.80 -36.84
N ASN A 13 4.91 -16.00 -36.66
CA ASN A 13 5.64 -17.26 -36.62
C ASN A 13 6.79 -17.32 -35.60
N SER A 14 6.69 -16.60 -34.49
CA SER A 14 7.69 -16.68 -33.41
C SER A 14 7.73 -18.04 -32.70
N GLY A 15 6.68 -18.88 -32.87
CA GLY A 15 6.69 -20.29 -32.48
C GLY A 15 6.75 -20.56 -30.98
N GLN A 16 6.57 -19.53 -30.15
CA GLN A 16 6.56 -19.63 -28.70
C GLN A 16 5.12 -19.77 -28.19
N ASN A 17 4.96 -20.48 -27.07
CA ASN A 17 3.66 -20.61 -26.40
C ASN A 17 3.45 -19.55 -25.30
N ARG A 18 4.49 -18.75 -24.99
CA ARG A 18 4.46 -17.69 -23.98
C ARG A 18 5.26 -16.49 -24.45
N TYR A 19 4.69 -15.30 -24.27
CA TYR A 19 5.32 -14.02 -24.62
C TYR A 19 5.35 -13.10 -23.42
N LYS A 20 6.39 -12.27 -23.32
CA LYS A 20 6.52 -11.19 -22.34
C LYS A 20 6.94 -9.93 -23.10
N PHE A 21 6.24 -8.83 -22.86
CA PHE A 21 6.49 -7.55 -23.48
C PHE A 21 6.17 -6.42 -22.51
N THR A 22 6.72 -5.24 -22.77
CA THR A 22 6.55 -4.05 -21.93
C THR A 22 5.89 -2.97 -22.77
N ILE A 23 4.75 -2.48 -22.29
CA ILE A 23 4.00 -1.41 -22.95
C ILE A 23 4.38 -0.08 -22.27
N PRO A 24 4.87 0.92 -23.01
CA PRO A 24 5.16 2.24 -22.45
C PRO A 24 3.87 2.95 -22.02
N VAL A 25 3.94 3.66 -20.90
CA VAL A 25 2.79 4.34 -20.28
C VAL A 25 2.31 5.53 -21.12
N ASP A 26 3.21 6.18 -21.86
CA ASP A 26 3.00 7.42 -22.61
C ASP A 26 3.04 7.24 -24.14
N ALA A 27 3.09 6.00 -24.63
CA ALA A 27 3.17 5.69 -26.05
C ALA A 27 2.30 4.50 -26.44
N CYS A 28 2.27 4.14 -27.73
CA CYS A 28 1.52 2.99 -28.24
C CYS A 28 0.01 3.00 -27.98
N GLY A 29 -0.60 4.18 -27.89
CA GLY A 29 -2.04 4.34 -27.65
C GLY A 29 -2.45 4.09 -26.20
N SER A 30 -1.49 4.13 -25.27
CA SER A 30 -1.76 4.15 -23.84
C SER A 30 -2.46 5.45 -23.46
N GLU A 31 -3.62 5.35 -22.83
CA GLU A 31 -4.37 6.48 -22.29
C GLU A 31 -4.13 6.54 -20.79
N THR A 32 -3.59 7.67 -20.31
CA THR A 32 -3.31 7.86 -18.88
C THR A 32 -4.32 8.80 -18.26
N ASP A 33 -5.01 8.34 -17.23
CA ASP A 33 -5.75 9.20 -16.33
C ASP A 33 -4.88 9.51 -15.11
N THR A 34 -4.58 10.80 -14.93
CA THR A 34 -3.80 11.31 -13.79
C THR A 34 -4.60 12.27 -12.92
N THR A 35 -5.88 12.45 -13.21
CA THR A 35 -6.74 13.45 -12.56
C THR A 35 -7.25 12.99 -11.20
N GLY A 36 -7.32 11.66 -10.97
CA GLY A 36 -7.72 11.04 -9.72
C GLY A 36 -6.58 10.77 -8.73
N PRO A 37 -6.92 10.46 -7.45
CA PRO A 37 -5.95 10.06 -6.43
C PRO A 37 -5.22 8.76 -6.80
N GLN A 38 -5.90 7.88 -7.54
CA GLN A 38 -5.34 6.70 -8.18
C GLN A 38 -5.14 7.03 -9.66
N LYS A 39 -3.90 6.90 -10.13
CA LYS A 39 -3.56 7.08 -11.53
C LYS A 39 -3.84 5.78 -12.27
N ALA A 40 -4.31 5.90 -13.51
CA ALA A 40 -4.63 4.76 -14.34
C ALA A 40 -3.94 4.91 -15.71
N MET A 41 -3.59 3.78 -16.31
CA MET A 41 -3.13 3.67 -17.68
C MET A 41 -3.95 2.56 -18.31
N GLU A 42 -4.61 2.88 -19.41
CA GLU A 42 -5.40 1.96 -20.18
C GLU A 42 -4.76 1.74 -21.55
N ASN A 43 -4.78 0.50 -22.04
CA ASN A 43 -4.35 0.19 -23.40
C ASN A 43 -5.16 -0.98 -23.96
N THR A 44 -5.38 -1.00 -25.27
CA THR A 44 -6.03 -2.13 -25.94
C THR A 44 -5.02 -2.92 -26.73
N ILE A 45 -4.81 -4.17 -26.33
CA ILE A 45 -3.89 -5.11 -26.99
C ILE A 45 -4.70 -5.93 -27.98
N VAL A 46 -4.30 -5.91 -29.25
CA VAL A 46 -4.91 -6.69 -30.32
C VAL A 46 -4.03 -7.89 -30.64
N PHE A 47 -4.63 -9.09 -30.62
CA PHE A 47 -4.04 -10.34 -31.03
C PHE A 47 -4.52 -10.65 -32.45
N GLN A 48 -3.62 -10.49 -33.41
CA GLN A 48 -3.88 -10.74 -34.81
C GLN A 48 -3.24 -12.04 -35.26
N MET A 49 -4.01 -12.89 -35.92
CA MET A 49 -3.54 -14.18 -36.44
C MET A 49 -2.98 -14.08 -37.85
N ASP A 50 -3.48 -13.15 -38.67
CA ASP A 50 -2.97 -12.85 -40.01
C ASP A 50 -2.07 -11.59 -39.99
N PRO A 51 -0.92 -11.59 -40.70
CA PRO A 51 0.01 -10.46 -40.71
C PRO A 51 -0.47 -9.24 -41.52
N THR A 52 -1.49 -9.39 -42.37
CA THR A 52 -1.91 -8.39 -43.35
C THR A 52 -3.32 -7.87 -43.10
N VAL A 53 -4.23 -8.73 -42.62
CA VAL A 53 -5.65 -8.41 -42.48
C VAL A 53 -6.13 -8.69 -41.06
N GLN A 54 -7.06 -7.87 -40.57
CA GLN A 54 -7.79 -8.18 -39.34
C GLN A 54 -8.97 -9.10 -39.64
N GLU A 55 -8.98 -10.26 -39.01
CA GLU A 55 -9.98 -11.29 -39.27
C GLU A 55 -10.97 -11.39 -38.11
N ILE A 56 -12.12 -12.04 -38.34
CA ILE A 56 -13.20 -12.15 -37.34
C ILE A 56 -12.79 -12.93 -36.07
N TRP A 57 -11.72 -13.71 -36.13
CA TRP A 57 -11.16 -14.44 -35.00
C TRP A 57 -10.05 -13.68 -34.24
N ASP A 58 -9.68 -12.48 -34.70
CA ASP A 58 -8.78 -11.62 -33.96
C ASP A 58 -9.44 -11.18 -32.65
N THR A 59 -8.63 -11.10 -31.59
CA THR A 59 -9.14 -10.75 -30.25
C THR A 59 -8.48 -9.47 -29.77
N ALA A 60 -9.27 -8.58 -29.17
CA ALA A 60 -8.75 -7.42 -28.45
C ALA A 60 -8.96 -7.59 -26.95
N LYS A 61 -7.94 -7.25 -26.15
CA LYS A 61 -8.03 -7.22 -24.69
C LYS A 61 -7.67 -5.84 -24.20
N LYS A 62 -8.56 -5.25 -23.39
CA LYS A 62 -8.27 -4.02 -22.67
C LYS A 62 -7.43 -4.35 -21.43
N LEU A 63 -6.30 -3.69 -21.28
CA LEU A 63 -5.42 -3.69 -20.13
C LEU A 63 -5.64 -2.38 -19.36
N THR A 64 -5.82 -2.46 -18.05
CA THR A 64 -5.86 -1.30 -17.16
C THR A 64 -4.83 -1.51 -16.04
N CYS A 65 -3.87 -0.61 -15.93
CA CYS A 65 -2.86 -0.56 -14.87
C CYS A 65 -3.20 0.60 -13.94
N LEU A 66 -3.33 0.33 -12.64
CA LEU A 66 -3.60 1.34 -11.63
C LEU A 66 -2.35 1.53 -10.76
N TRP A 67 -1.93 2.76 -10.50
CA TRP A 67 -0.87 3.08 -9.55
C TRP A 67 -1.27 4.29 -8.71
N SER A 68 -0.96 4.25 -7.41
CA SER A 68 -1.16 5.42 -6.55
C SER A 68 0.17 5.94 -6.04
N GLY A 69 0.41 7.24 -6.19
CA GLY A 69 1.57 7.90 -5.58
C GLY A 69 1.41 8.13 -4.07
N LYS A 70 0.21 7.91 -3.53
CA LYS A 70 -0.09 8.05 -2.10
C LYS A 70 -1.00 6.92 -1.66
N ILE A 71 -0.48 6.03 -0.83
CA ILE A 71 -1.24 4.96 -0.21
C ILE A 71 -1.56 5.40 1.22
N GLN A 72 -2.83 5.47 1.57
CA GLN A 72 -3.29 5.72 2.94
C GLN A 72 -3.74 4.39 3.53
N LYS A 73 -3.08 3.96 4.62
CA LYS A 73 -3.48 2.79 5.39
C LYS A 73 -3.80 3.21 6.82
N GLU A 74 -4.92 2.72 7.32
CA GLU A 74 -5.25 2.77 8.74
C GLU A 74 -4.70 1.52 9.40
N VAL A 75 -3.90 1.70 10.44
CA VAL A 75 -3.35 0.61 11.26
C VAL A 75 -3.90 0.76 12.66
N LYS A 76 -4.36 -0.34 13.24
CA LYS A 76 -4.89 -0.40 14.61
C LYS A 76 -4.08 -1.40 15.41
N PHE A 77 -3.69 -0.99 16.61
CA PHE A 77 -3.06 -1.90 17.56
C PHE A 77 -4.17 -2.69 18.24
N ASN A 78 -4.12 -4.01 18.13
CA ASN A 78 -5.05 -4.90 18.82
C ASN A 78 -4.28 -5.72 19.87
N PRO A 79 -4.26 -5.30 21.15
CA PRO A 79 -3.63 -6.07 22.20
C PRO A 79 -4.48 -7.33 22.47
N PHE A 80 -3.98 -8.48 22.04
CA PHE A 80 -4.49 -9.83 22.35
C PHE A 80 -5.78 -10.27 21.63
N SER A 81 -5.64 -10.87 20.45
CA SER A 81 -6.66 -11.73 19.84
C SER A 81 -6.49 -13.17 20.33
N VAL A 82 -7.15 -13.54 21.45
CA VAL A 82 -7.32 -14.97 21.76
C VAL A 82 -8.35 -15.54 20.77
N GLY A 83 -7.85 -16.30 19.79
CA GLY A 83 -8.60 -17.30 19.03
C GLY A 83 -9.86 -16.80 18.31
N ARG A 84 -9.69 -16.05 17.22
CA ARG A 84 -10.73 -15.94 16.20
C ARG A 84 -10.09 -16.22 14.84
N LEU A 85 -10.73 -17.09 14.06
CA LEU A 85 -10.36 -17.34 12.67
C LEU A 85 -10.48 -16.01 11.93
N GLU A 86 -9.33 -15.44 11.58
CA GLU A 86 -9.20 -14.18 10.87
C GLU A 86 -9.74 -14.37 9.45
N VAL A 87 -10.85 -13.68 9.14
CA VAL A 87 -11.28 -13.52 7.75
C VAL A 87 -10.37 -12.45 7.17
N GLN A 88 -9.29 -12.87 6.51
CA GLN A 88 -8.44 -11.97 5.73
C GLN A 88 -9.25 -11.39 4.57
N SER A 89 -9.60 -10.11 4.67
CA SER A 89 -9.95 -9.32 3.49
C SER A 89 -8.67 -8.98 2.74
N LEU A 90 -8.33 -9.80 1.74
CA LEU A 90 -7.25 -9.54 0.80
C LEU A 90 -7.70 -8.47 -0.20
N GLU A 91 -7.37 -7.21 0.08
CA GLU A 91 -7.38 -6.15 -0.94
C GLU A 91 -6.06 -6.21 -1.71
N VAL A 92 -6.03 -7.01 -2.79
CA VAL A 92 -4.89 -7.09 -3.70
C VAL A 92 -4.83 -5.83 -4.56
N SER A 93 -4.00 -4.89 -4.15
CA SER A 93 -3.62 -3.70 -4.92
C SER A 93 -2.26 -3.94 -5.58
N GLY A 94 -2.06 -3.50 -6.83
CA GLY A 94 -0.83 -3.73 -7.61
C GLY A 94 0.44 -3.03 -7.08
N ASP A 95 0.33 -2.23 -6.01
CA ASP A 95 1.43 -1.65 -5.25
C ASP A 95 1.40 -2.25 -3.82
N ALA A 96 1.79 -3.51 -3.70
CA ALA A 96 1.70 -4.29 -2.45
C ALA A 96 2.74 -3.84 -1.42
N ILE A 97 2.47 -2.74 -0.72
CA ILE A 97 3.18 -2.37 0.51
C ILE A 97 2.46 -2.95 1.72
N ASP A 98 3.19 -3.50 2.69
CA ASP A 98 2.61 -3.90 3.98
C ASP A 98 2.92 -2.85 5.03
N CYS A 99 1.91 -2.40 5.77
CA CYS A 99 2.07 -1.49 6.89
C CYS A 99 1.39 -2.09 8.12
N TRP A 100 2.06 -2.07 9.26
CA TRP A 100 1.49 -2.49 10.52
C TRP A 100 2.02 -1.63 11.66
N MET A 101 1.38 -1.73 12.82
CA MET A 101 1.80 -1.02 14.02
C MET A 101 2.03 -1.96 15.19
N ASP A 102 2.90 -1.54 16.09
CA ASP A 102 3.17 -2.20 17.36
C ASP A 102 3.32 -1.14 18.46
N ILE A 103 3.05 -1.52 19.70
CA ILE A 103 3.25 -0.66 20.87
C ILE A 103 4.17 -1.40 21.83
N LYS A 104 5.25 -0.73 22.22
CA LYS A 104 6.26 -1.27 23.13
C LYS A 104 6.40 -0.41 24.36
N ARG A 105 6.83 -1.01 25.46
CA ARG A 105 7.20 -0.32 26.69
C ARG A 105 8.60 0.29 26.53
N GLY A 106 8.79 1.51 27.05
CA GLY A 106 10.06 2.23 27.01
C GLY A 106 10.12 3.29 25.92
N ASP A 107 11.26 3.98 25.86
CA ASP A 107 11.58 4.99 24.85
C ASP A 107 12.47 4.38 23.77
N TYR A 108 12.12 4.56 22.50
CA TYR A 108 12.94 4.12 21.37
C TYR A 108 14.36 4.73 21.44
N PRO A 109 15.44 3.94 21.23
CA PRO A 109 15.47 2.57 20.71
C PRO A 109 15.40 1.45 21.77
N GLN A 110 15.37 1.78 23.06
CA GLN A 110 15.35 0.80 24.15
C GLN A 110 13.92 0.43 24.54
N VAL A 111 13.33 -0.46 23.75
CA VAL A 111 11.92 -0.85 23.89
C VAL A 111 11.74 -2.35 24.13
N TYR A 112 10.66 -2.71 24.82
CA TYR A 112 10.37 -4.08 25.25
C TYR A 112 8.90 -4.45 25.00
N SER A 113 8.63 -5.74 24.80
CA SER A 113 7.26 -6.24 24.66
C SER A 113 6.44 -6.03 25.94
N ILE A 114 5.15 -5.78 25.78
CA ILE A 114 4.21 -5.59 26.89
C ILE A 114 3.67 -6.97 27.28
N GLU A 115 4.25 -7.57 28.32
CA GLU A 115 3.82 -8.88 28.83
C GLU A 115 2.78 -8.76 29.95
N ASP A 116 2.77 -7.62 30.65
CA ASP A 116 1.96 -7.35 31.84
C ASP A 116 1.14 -6.06 31.70
N THR A 117 0.24 -5.82 32.65
CA THR A 117 -0.50 -4.55 32.76
C THR A 117 0.45 -3.35 32.85
N LEU A 118 0.16 -2.31 32.06
CA LEU A 118 0.89 -1.05 32.06
C LEU A 118 0.53 -0.19 33.27
N LYS A 119 1.52 0.48 33.86
CA LYS A 119 1.27 1.46 34.93
C LYS A 119 1.16 2.87 34.36
N ILE A 120 0.39 3.72 35.05
CA ILE A 120 0.28 5.14 34.70
C ILE A 120 1.66 5.79 34.79
N GLY A 121 2.03 6.52 33.74
CA GLY A 121 3.32 7.22 33.67
C GLY A 121 4.47 6.37 33.13
N GLU A 122 4.25 5.10 32.80
CA GLU A 122 5.24 4.32 32.04
C GLU A 122 5.35 4.88 30.61
N PRO A 123 6.57 5.14 30.11
CA PRO A 123 6.75 5.55 28.72
C PRO A 123 6.39 4.39 27.79
N LEU A 124 5.68 4.73 26.72
CA LEU A 124 5.31 3.81 25.65
C LEU A 124 5.79 4.39 24.32
N THR A 125 6.28 3.51 23.46
CA THR A 125 6.64 3.85 22.08
C THR A 125 5.65 3.18 21.14
N VAL A 126 5.04 3.99 20.27
CA VAL A 126 4.27 3.50 19.12
C VAL A 126 5.20 3.36 17.93
N LEU A 127 5.24 2.18 17.33
CA LEU A 127 6.07 1.84 16.19
C LEU A 127 5.18 1.59 14.97
N ILE A 128 5.49 2.26 13.86
CA ILE A 128 4.84 2.05 12.57
C ILE A 128 5.86 1.47 11.61
N TYR A 129 5.53 0.35 11.00
CA TYR A 129 6.40 -0.38 10.08
C TYR A 129 5.87 -0.29 8.66
N LEU A 130 6.81 -0.24 7.71
CA LEU A 130 6.56 -0.30 6.28
C LEU A 130 7.43 -1.42 5.72
N LYS A 131 6.83 -2.32 4.95
CA LYS A 131 7.52 -3.26 4.09
C LYS A 131 7.15 -2.95 2.65
N ASP A 132 8.17 -2.59 1.90
CA ASP A 132 8.11 -2.28 0.48
C ASP A 132 9.31 -2.97 -0.19
N GLU A 133 9.05 -4.04 -0.94
CA GLU A 133 10.09 -4.82 -1.61
C GLU A 133 10.83 -4.01 -2.67
N GLU A 134 10.17 -3.02 -3.28
CA GLU A 134 10.72 -2.20 -4.35
C GLU A 134 11.32 -0.88 -3.83
N LYS A 135 11.15 -0.57 -2.54
CA LYS A 135 11.67 0.62 -1.85
C LYS A 135 11.33 1.92 -2.58
N ARG A 136 10.11 2.01 -3.11
CA ARG A 136 9.57 3.17 -3.83
C ARG A 136 8.82 4.13 -2.91
N PHE A 137 8.45 3.71 -1.70
CA PHE A 137 7.60 4.47 -0.80
C PHE A 137 8.33 4.90 0.49
N ASP A 138 7.91 6.05 1.01
CA ASP A 138 8.30 6.56 2.33
C ASP A 138 7.04 6.68 3.19
N VAL A 139 7.20 6.49 4.50
CA VAL A 139 6.08 6.48 5.44
C VAL A 139 5.97 7.81 6.16
N ARG A 140 4.74 8.33 6.25
CA ARG A 140 4.41 9.47 7.11
C ARG A 140 3.15 9.17 7.89
N VAL A 141 3.23 9.30 9.20
CA VAL A 141 2.03 9.20 10.04
C VAL A 141 1.24 10.50 9.94
N LYS A 142 -0.06 10.35 9.75
CA LYS A 142 -1.02 11.45 9.63
C LYS A 142 -1.61 11.72 11.01
N ASP A 143 -2.88 11.43 11.20
CA ASP A 143 -3.54 11.52 12.50
C ASP A 143 -3.46 10.20 13.27
N CYS A 144 -3.30 10.31 14.58
CA CYS A 144 -3.18 9.21 15.53
C CYS A 144 -4.19 9.44 16.64
N TRP A 145 -4.93 8.38 16.97
CA TRP A 145 -6.02 8.41 17.93
C TRP A 145 -5.84 7.30 18.96
N ALA A 146 -6.01 7.65 20.23
CA ALA A 146 -6.25 6.68 21.29
C ALA A 146 -7.75 6.55 21.51
N PHE A 147 -8.22 5.34 21.77
CA PHE A 147 -9.63 5.05 21.99
C PHE A 147 -9.79 3.88 22.96
N ASP A 148 -10.95 3.78 23.62
CA ASP A 148 -11.21 2.84 24.73
C ASP A 148 -12.02 1.60 24.35
N ASN A 149 -12.47 1.47 23.10
CA ASN A 149 -13.29 0.36 22.60
C ASN A 149 -12.78 -0.13 21.23
N GLU A 150 -12.91 -1.41 20.93
CA GLU A 150 -12.47 -2.02 19.66
C GLU A 150 -13.08 -1.34 18.43
N GLU A 151 -14.35 -0.92 18.52
CA GLU A 151 -15.04 -0.25 17.44
C GLU A 151 -14.81 1.26 17.47
N PHE A 152 -13.87 1.73 16.66
CA PHE A 152 -13.58 3.16 16.54
C PHE A 152 -14.81 3.98 16.14
N GLU A 153 -15.72 3.49 15.31
CA GLU A 153 -16.87 4.29 14.83
C GLU A 153 -18.09 4.30 15.78
N ASP A 154 -18.07 3.50 16.85
CA ASP A 154 -19.17 3.47 17.81
C ASP A 154 -19.30 4.83 18.54
N PRO A 155 -20.50 5.43 18.60
CA PRO A 155 -20.73 6.69 19.30
C PRO A 155 -20.38 6.68 20.80
N SER A 156 -20.36 5.50 21.43
CA SER A 156 -19.98 5.30 22.82
C SER A 156 -18.46 5.27 23.03
N THR A 157 -17.68 5.13 21.96
CA THR A 157 -16.22 5.09 22.01
C THR A 157 -15.65 6.46 22.35
N THR A 158 -14.92 6.55 23.45
CA THR A 158 -14.18 7.76 23.81
C THR A 158 -12.93 7.85 22.95
N LYS A 159 -12.82 8.92 22.17
CA LYS A 159 -11.69 9.15 21.26
C LYS A 159 -10.83 10.30 21.76
N LEU A 160 -9.52 10.10 21.74
CA LEU A 160 -8.52 11.11 22.05
C LEU A 160 -7.55 11.25 20.88
N GLN A 161 -7.59 12.40 20.22
CA GLN A 161 -6.65 12.71 19.15
C GLN A 161 -5.28 13.08 19.72
N LEU A 162 -4.26 12.32 19.33
CA LEU A 162 -2.87 12.54 19.72
C LEU A 162 -2.12 13.40 18.69
N THR A 163 -2.32 13.15 17.39
CA THR A 163 -1.74 13.95 16.29
C THR A 163 -2.76 14.45 15.28
N GLY A 164 -2.47 15.61 14.68
CA GLY A 164 -3.28 16.22 13.63
C GLY A 164 -3.10 15.56 12.26
N THR A 165 -3.85 16.01 11.25
CA THR A 165 -3.76 15.49 9.88
C THR A 165 -2.43 15.80 9.18
N ASP A 166 -1.61 16.63 9.79
CA ASP A 166 -0.27 16.99 9.39
C ASP A 166 0.82 16.12 10.05
N GLY A 167 0.46 15.26 11.00
CA GLY A 167 1.42 14.46 11.79
C GLY A 167 1.91 15.15 13.06
N CYS A 168 1.52 16.40 13.33
CA CYS A 168 2.02 17.14 14.48
C CYS A 168 1.27 16.73 15.76
N PRO A 169 1.96 16.56 16.91
CA PRO A 169 1.31 16.29 18.19
C PRO A 169 0.38 17.43 18.60
N LEU A 170 -0.88 17.10 18.91
CA LEU A 170 -1.85 18.02 19.50
C LEU A 170 -1.77 18.06 21.03
N LYS A 171 -1.18 17.01 21.62
CA LYS A 171 -1.07 16.81 23.07
C LYS A 171 0.38 16.49 23.45
N LEU A 172 1.25 17.51 23.45
CA LEU A 172 2.69 17.38 23.76
C LEU A 172 3.01 16.77 25.14
N LYS A 173 2.06 16.73 26.08
CA LYS A 173 2.22 16.05 27.38
C LYS A 173 2.00 14.54 27.30
N LEU A 174 1.39 14.04 26.23
CA LEU A 174 1.01 12.64 26.05
C LEU A 174 1.83 11.97 24.95
N MET A 175 2.28 12.74 23.96
CA MET A 175 2.96 12.20 22.79
C MET A 175 3.98 13.21 22.26
N ASP A 176 5.16 12.70 21.94
CA ASP A 176 6.22 13.45 21.28
C ASP A 176 6.08 13.39 19.74
N PHE A 177 6.93 14.11 19.03
CA PHE A 177 6.96 14.10 17.57
C PHE A 177 7.32 12.72 17.01
N TRP A 178 6.71 12.37 15.89
CA TRP A 178 7.09 11.17 15.13
C TRP A 178 8.54 11.27 14.67
N GLN A 179 9.30 10.21 14.94
CA GLN A 179 10.68 10.07 14.49
C GLN A 179 10.76 8.97 13.43
N ARG A 180 11.62 9.15 12.43
CA ARG A 180 11.85 8.16 11.36
C ARG A 180 13.21 7.50 11.55
N THR A 181 13.25 6.18 11.40
CA THR A 181 14.46 5.36 11.42
C THR A 181 14.41 4.34 10.30
N TYR A 182 15.58 3.98 9.77
CA TYR A 182 15.76 2.88 8.80
C TYR A 182 16.31 1.61 9.48
N GLN A 183 16.47 1.63 10.81
CA GLN A 183 16.90 0.48 11.59
C GLN A 183 15.69 -0.39 11.92
N THR A 184 15.44 -1.40 11.08
CA THR A 184 14.24 -2.24 11.18
C THR A 184 14.41 -3.50 12.02
N GLY A 185 15.65 -3.87 12.38
CA GLY A 185 15.93 -5.06 13.20
C GLY A 185 15.25 -6.31 12.63
N ASP A 186 14.65 -7.13 13.49
CA ASP A 186 13.95 -8.37 13.10
C ASP A 186 12.46 -8.17 12.79
N SER A 187 12.00 -6.92 12.57
CA SER A 187 10.58 -6.64 12.32
C SER A 187 10.09 -7.11 10.95
N GLY A 188 10.98 -7.34 9.99
CA GLY A 188 10.61 -7.65 8.60
C GLY A 188 10.24 -6.41 7.75
N ALA A 189 10.37 -5.20 8.29
CA ALA A 189 10.24 -3.93 7.58
C ALA A 189 11.48 -3.61 6.72
N THR A 190 11.31 -2.82 5.65
CA THR A 190 12.36 -2.54 4.63
C THR A 190 12.55 -1.07 4.26
#